data_AF-A0A534LFW4-F1
#
_entry.id   AF-A0A534LFW4-F1
#
_cell.length_a   1.000
_cell.length_b   1.000
_cell.length_c   1.000
_cell.angle_alpha   90.00
_cell.angle_beta   90.00
_cell.angle_gamma   90.00
#
_symmetry.space_group_name_H-M   'P 1'
#
loop_
_entity.id
_entity.type
_entity.pdbx_description
1 polymer ?
#
loop_
_entity_poly.entity_id
_entity_poly.type
_entity_poly.pdbx_seq_one_letter_code
_entity_poly.pdbx_strand_id
1 'polypeptide(L)'
;MPLRSDTSQRWFLVAVFAGIAIVIGTSFAVYSLQVPRPVRTDNLVFTPASLLDGNASFEVLNVSHGPYAYSGFEFRFIVNNFAIGPVALGPNHTATRIALGTTTYWVSWLDTDGDGAVSVGDSFLVTGDRAPLSPLSDYEFDLQWGSVWAAREFWSTY
;
A
#
# COMPACT_ATOMS: atom_id res chain seq x y z
N MET A 1 39.75 42.43 20.60
CA MET A 1 38.44 41.80 20.30
C MET A 1 38.19 41.92 18.80
N PRO A 2 38.39 40.88 17.97
CA PRO A 2 38.02 40.99 16.56
C PRO A 2 36.55 40.56 16.38
N LEU A 3 35.73 41.47 15.84
CA LEU A 3 34.41 41.16 15.28
C LEU A 3 34.60 40.20 14.10
N ARG A 4 34.28 38.92 14.27
CA ARG A 4 34.16 37.97 13.17
C ARG A 4 32.92 37.13 13.37
N SER A 5 31.75 37.65 12.99
CA SER A 5 30.54 36.81 13.02
C SER A 5 29.39 37.18 12.07
N ASP A 6 29.52 38.16 11.17
CA ASP A 6 28.37 38.55 10.32
C ASP A 6 28.35 37.76 9.00
N THR A 7 29.51 37.63 8.33
CA THR A 7 29.61 36.94 7.04
C THR A 7 29.39 35.42 7.15
N SER A 8 29.92 34.78 8.19
CA SER A 8 29.74 33.33 8.42
C SER A 8 28.28 32.98 8.72
N GLN A 9 27.57 33.85 9.45
CA GLN A 9 26.17 33.67 9.78
C GLN A 9 25.28 33.84 8.55
N ARG A 10 25.59 34.80 7.67
CA ARG A 10 24.89 34.97 6.38
C ARG A 10 25.06 33.75 5.47
N TRP A 11 26.28 33.22 5.32
CA TRP A 11 26.51 32.02 4.53
C TRP A 11 25.83 30.77 5.10
N PHE A 12 25.82 30.64 6.43
CA PHE A 12 25.07 29.58 7.10
C PHE A 12 23.58 29.66 6.80
N LEU A 13 22.97 30.85 6.90
CA LEU A 13 21.55 31.05 6.55
C LEU A 13 21.27 30.73 5.08
N VAL A 14 22.12 31.17 4.16
CA VAL A 14 21.99 30.84 2.73
C VAL A 14 22.04 29.33 2.49
N ALA A 15 22.97 28.62 3.14
CA ALA A 15 23.07 27.17 3.05
C ALA A 15 21.81 26.47 3.60
N VAL A 16 21.26 26.95 4.72
CA VAL A 16 20.02 26.43 5.31
C VAL A 16 18.83 26.64 4.38
N PHE A 17 18.64 27.84 3.84
CA PHE A 17 17.53 28.11 2.90
C PHE A 17 17.66 27.31 1.61
N ALA A 18 18.88 27.17 1.07
CA ALA A 18 19.14 26.31 -0.08
C ALA A 18 18.79 24.85 0.22
N GLY A 19 19.20 24.34 1.39
CA GLY A 19 18.85 23.00 1.85
C GLY A 19 17.34 22.79 1.98
N ILE A 20 16.62 23.73 2.59
CA ILE A 20 15.16 23.69 2.72
C ILE A 20 14.49 23.69 1.33
N ALA A 21 14.93 24.58 0.43
CA ALA A 21 14.39 24.67 -0.93
C ALA A 21 14.61 23.37 -1.71
N ILE A 22 15.77 22.72 -1.55
CA ILE A 22 16.04 21.41 -2.14
C ILE A 22 15.08 20.37 -1.57
N VAL A 23 14.93 20.28 -0.24
CA VAL A 23 14.04 19.30 0.40
C VAL A 23 12.58 19.49 -0.03
N ILE A 24 12.10 20.74 -0.09
CA ILE A 24 10.74 21.05 -0.56
C ILE A 24 10.60 20.70 -2.04
N GLY A 25 11.56 21.11 -2.87
CA GLY A 25 11.55 20.86 -4.31
C GLY A 25 11.58 19.38 -4.65
N THR A 26 12.42 18.59 -3.98
CA THR A 26 12.48 17.13 -4.17
C THR A 26 11.21 16.47 -3.66
N SER A 27 10.68 16.86 -2.50
CA SER A 27 9.42 16.33 -1.98
C SER A 27 8.25 16.61 -2.93
N PHE A 28 8.16 17.84 -3.45
CA PHE A 28 7.13 18.23 -4.41
C PHE A 28 7.27 17.49 -5.75
N ALA A 29 8.49 17.34 -6.26
CA ALA A 29 8.74 16.60 -7.49
C ALA A 29 8.37 15.11 -7.33
N VAL A 30 8.76 14.48 -6.23
CA VAL A 30 8.39 13.09 -5.90
C VAL A 30 6.88 12.95 -5.81
N TYR A 31 6.19 13.87 -5.14
CA TYR A 31 4.73 13.86 -5.04
C TYR A 31 4.06 14.03 -6.41
N SER A 32 4.54 14.96 -7.23
CA SER A 32 3.95 15.26 -8.55
C SER A 32 4.16 14.14 -9.58
N LEU A 33 5.20 13.32 -9.38
CA LEU A 33 5.48 12.15 -10.22
C LEU A 33 4.71 10.89 -9.78
N GLN A 34 3.95 10.94 -8.68
CA GLN A 34 3.12 9.80 -8.28
C GLN A 34 2.00 9.61 -9.30
N VAL A 35 1.88 8.39 -9.83
CA VAL A 35 0.76 8.00 -10.67
C VAL A 35 -0.54 8.25 -9.89
N PRO A 36 -1.53 8.96 -10.47
CA PRO A 36 -2.82 9.15 -9.83
C PRO A 36 -3.39 7.80 -9.39
N ARG A 37 -3.80 7.70 -8.13
CA ARG A 37 -4.42 6.46 -7.66
C ARG A 37 -5.67 6.18 -8.51
N PRO A 38 -5.92 4.92 -8.90
CA PRO A 38 -7.15 4.58 -9.58
C PRO A 38 -8.37 4.99 -8.75
N VAL A 39 -9.45 5.34 -9.45
CA VAL A 39 -10.70 5.73 -8.81
C VAL A 39 -11.30 4.50 -8.11
N ARG A 40 -11.83 4.69 -6.90
CA ARG A 40 -12.56 3.64 -6.20
C ARG A 40 -13.87 3.36 -6.93
N THR A 41 -14.14 2.09 -7.22
CA THR A 41 -15.38 1.67 -7.91
C THR A 41 -16.07 0.55 -7.15
N ASP A 42 -17.30 0.23 -7.56
CA ASP A 42 -18.10 -0.92 -7.14
C ASP A 42 -17.84 -2.18 -7.99
N ASN A 43 -16.77 -2.18 -8.79
CA ASN A 43 -16.34 -3.32 -9.61
C ASN A 43 -15.96 -4.53 -8.76
N LEU A 44 -15.38 -4.27 -7.59
CA LEU A 44 -15.01 -5.27 -6.61
C LEU A 44 -15.23 -4.68 -5.22
N VAL A 45 -16.03 -5.38 -4.42
CA VAL A 45 -16.38 -4.99 -3.05
C VAL A 45 -15.92 -6.09 -2.11
N PHE A 46 -15.12 -5.73 -1.12
CA PHE A 46 -14.68 -6.65 -0.08
C PHE A 46 -15.67 -6.66 1.10
N THR A 47 -15.71 -7.78 1.81
CA THR A 47 -16.25 -7.81 3.18
C THR A 47 -15.32 -7.02 4.10
N PRO A 48 -15.83 -6.48 5.23
CA PRO A 48 -14.96 -5.96 6.28
C PRO A 48 -13.94 -7.02 6.72
N ALA A 49 -12.69 -6.63 6.89
CA ALA A 49 -11.66 -7.55 7.34
C ALA A 49 -11.92 -8.02 8.77
N SER A 50 -11.70 -9.33 8.95
CA SER A 50 -11.72 -9.99 10.24
C SER A 50 -10.29 -10.29 10.69
N LEU A 51 -10.03 -10.19 11.99
CA LEU A 51 -8.74 -10.56 12.57
C LEU A 51 -8.83 -11.98 13.15
N LEU A 52 -8.08 -12.91 12.54
CA LEU A 52 -7.94 -14.28 13.01
C LEU A 52 -6.47 -14.54 13.36
N ASP A 53 -6.20 -14.92 14.61
CA ASP A 53 -4.84 -15.12 15.13
C ASP A 53 -3.89 -13.92 14.89
N GLY A 54 -4.47 -12.71 14.85
CA GLY A 54 -3.75 -11.46 14.59
C GLY A 54 -3.35 -11.24 13.12
N ASN A 55 -3.90 -12.03 12.20
CA ASN A 55 -3.82 -11.83 10.76
C ASN A 55 -5.15 -11.30 10.23
N ALA A 56 -5.13 -10.55 9.12
CA ALA A 56 -6.34 -10.02 8.52
C ALA A 56 -6.84 -10.91 7.38
N SER A 57 -8.12 -11.24 7.39
CA SER A 57 -8.79 -11.96 6.31
C SER A 57 -10.09 -11.28 5.91
N PHE A 58 -10.30 -11.17 4.60
CA PHE A 58 -11.50 -10.59 3.99
C PHE A 58 -11.81 -11.32 2.69
N GLU A 59 -13.06 -11.26 2.26
CA GLU A 59 -13.57 -11.94 1.09
C GLU A 59 -14.08 -10.96 0.05
N VAL A 60 -14.17 -11.42 -1.19
CA VAL A 60 -14.87 -10.72 -2.26
C VAL A 60 -16.37 -10.92 -2.06
N LEU A 61 -17.05 -9.86 -1.63
CA LEU A 61 -18.49 -9.85 -1.41
C LEU A 61 -19.28 -9.70 -2.72
N ASN A 62 -18.79 -8.86 -3.63
CA ASN A 62 -19.48 -8.57 -4.87
C ASN A 62 -18.48 -8.21 -5.99
N VAL A 63 -18.83 -8.60 -7.21
CA VAL A 63 -18.10 -8.27 -8.43
C VAL A 63 -19.08 -7.75 -9.47
N SER A 64 -18.75 -6.64 -10.12
CA SER A 64 -19.48 -6.14 -11.28
C SER A 64 -18.53 -6.01 -12.47
N HIS A 65 -19.04 -6.20 -13.70
CA HIS A 65 -18.27 -6.03 -14.95
C HIS A 65 -17.04 -6.95 -15.14
N GLY A 66 -16.97 -8.06 -14.40
CA GLY A 66 -15.96 -9.11 -14.61
C GLY A 66 -16.19 -9.94 -15.89
N PRO A 67 -15.42 -11.03 -16.10
CA PRO A 67 -14.44 -11.62 -15.18
C PRO A 67 -13.11 -10.86 -15.13
N TYR A 68 -12.47 -10.85 -13.96
CA TYR A 68 -11.20 -10.17 -13.72
C TYR A 68 -10.07 -11.17 -13.46
N ALA A 69 -9.34 -11.56 -14.51
CA ALA A 69 -8.21 -12.49 -14.39
C ALA A 69 -7.14 -11.99 -13.40
N TYR A 70 -6.69 -12.83 -12.47
CA TYR A 70 -5.79 -12.40 -11.38
C TYR A 70 -4.53 -11.66 -11.87
N SER A 71 -4.00 -12.03 -13.04
CA SER A 71 -2.80 -11.45 -13.65
C SER A 71 -2.94 -9.97 -14.04
N GLY A 72 -4.17 -9.45 -14.12
CA GLY A 72 -4.43 -8.03 -14.36
C GLY A 72 -4.40 -7.17 -13.09
N PHE A 73 -4.29 -7.80 -11.92
CA PHE A 73 -4.26 -7.10 -10.65
C PHE A 73 -2.85 -6.80 -10.17
N GLU A 74 -2.68 -5.57 -9.71
CA GLU A 74 -1.62 -5.15 -8.83
C GLU A 74 -2.24 -4.69 -7.52
N PHE A 75 -1.51 -4.72 -6.42
CA PHE A 75 -1.98 -4.14 -5.18
C PHE A 75 -0.95 -3.19 -4.60
N ARG A 76 -1.45 -2.21 -3.85
CA ARG A 76 -0.66 -1.35 -2.98
C ARG A 76 -1.02 -1.67 -1.54
N PHE A 77 -0.01 -1.80 -0.71
CA PHE A 77 -0.18 -2.07 0.71
C PHE A 77 0.27 -0.85 1.50
N ILE A 78 -0.54 -0.42 2.47
CA ILE A 78 -0.26 0.77 3.27
C ILE A 78 -0.36 0.38 4.75
N VAL A 79 0.65 0.78 5.52
CA VAL A 79 0.69 0.60 6.98
C VAL A 79 1.00 1.94 7.62
N ASN A 80 0.15 2.44 8.50
CA ASN A 80 0.33 3.73 9.18
C ASN A 80 0.71 4.87 8.20
N ASN A 81 0.02 4.98 7.07
CA ASN A 81 0.28 5.91 5.96
C ASN A 81 1.58 5.69 5.14
N PHE A 82 2.37 4.66 5.44
CA PHE A 82 3.52 4.26 4.61
C PHE A 82 3.08 3.25 3.57
N ALA A 83 3.21 3.60 2.29
CA ALA A 83 2.75 2.79 1.17
C ALA A 83 3.91 2.03 0.49
N ILE A 84 3.62 0.84 -0.01
CA ILE A 84 4.47 0.04 -0.88
C ILE A 84 3.66 -0.54 -2.04
N GLY A 85 4.29 -0.62 -3.20
CA GLY A 85 3.71 -1.10 -4.45
C GLY A 85 3.69 -0.02 -5.54
N PRO A 86 3.07 -0.30 -6.70
CA PRO A 86 2.27 -1.50 -6.98
C PRO A 86 3.09 -2.80 -6.99
N VAL A 87 2.47 -3.89 -6.55
CA VAL A 87 3.02 -5.25 -6.58
C VAL A 87 2.02 -6.15 -7.29
N ALA A 88 2.46 -6.94 -8.27
CA ALA A 88 1.59 -7.88 -8.95
C ALA A 88 0.95 -8.88 -7.98
N LEU A 89 -0.33 -9.17 -8.15
CA LEU A 89 -1.00 -10.22 -7.41
C LEU A 89 -0.40 -11.59 -7.83
N GLY A 90 0.05 -12.37 -6.85
CA GLY A 90 0.59 -13.71 -7.13
C GLY A 90 -0.51 -14.65 -7.63
N PRO A 91 -0.16 -15.77 -8.29
CA PRO A 91 -1.14 -16.81 -8.60
C PRO A 91 -1.79 -17.37 -7.32
N ASN A 92 -2.95 -18.01 -7.48
CA ASN A 92 -3.65 -18.68 -6.38
C ASN A 92 -2.69 -19.59 -5.58
N HIS A 93 -2.90 -19.69 -4.26
CA HIS A 93 -2.07 -20.43 -3.31
C HIS A 93 -0.61 -19.97 -3.19
N THR A 94 -0.26 -18.80 -3.72
CA THR A 94 1.05 -18.20 -3.48
C THR A 94 0.95 -16.99 -2.58
N ALA A 95 1.96 -16.82 -1.73
CA ALA A 95 2.09 -15.66 -0.87
C ALA A 95 3.08 -14.68 -1.50
N THR A 96 2.60 -13.49 -1.83
CA THR A 96 3.42 -12.38 -2.30
C THR A 96 4.07 -11.70 -1.11
N ARG A 97 5.41 -11.65 -1.12
CA ARG A 97 6.22 -10.99 -0.08
C ARG A 97 6.28 -9.48 -0.32
N ILE A 98 6.09 -8.71 0.74
CA ILE A 98 6.15 -7.25 0.74
C ILE A 98 7.10 -6.80 1.85
N ALA A 99 7.99 -5.85 1.58
CA ALA A 99 8.93 -5.33 2.58
C ALA A 99 8.75 -3.82 2.76
N LEU A 100 8.19 -3.40 3.88
CA LEU A 100 7.99 -1.98 4.22
C LEU A 100 9.00 -1.60 5.32
N GLY A 101 10.08 -0.92 4.91
CA GLY A 101 11.21 -0.66 5.80
C GLY A 101 11.89 -1.97 6.23
N THR A 102 11.96 -2.21 7.54
CA THR A 102 12.51 -3.45 8.11
C THR A 102 11.48 -4.54 8.32
N THR A 103 10.19 -4.23 8.15
CA THR A 103 9.09 -5.18 8.40
C THR A 103 8.68 -5.86 7.10
N THR A 104 8.46 -7.17 7.18
CA THR A 104 7.99 -7.97 6.04
C THR A 104 6.55 -8.41 6.29
N TYR A 105 5.74 -8.37 5.23
CA TYR A 105 4.36 -8.83 5.19
C TYR A 105 4.18 -9.82 4.05
N TRP A 106 3.14 -10.64 4.16
CA TRP A 106 2.76 -11.60 3.14
C TRP A 106 1.28 -11.45 2.83
N VAL A 107 0.97 -11.35 1.55
CA VAL A 107 -0.41 -11.32 1.03
C VAL A 107 -0.61 -12.55 0.17
N SER A 108 -1.64 -13.32 0.47
CA SER A 108 -2.10 -14.43 -0.36
C SER A 108 -3.59 -14.29 -0.63
N TRP A 109 -4.04 -14.89 -1.72
CA TRP A 109 -5.45 -15.03 -2.00
C TRP A 109 -5.78 -16.49 -2.34
N LEU A 110 -7.04 -16.85 -2.13
CA LEU A 110 -7.61 -18.14 -2.44
C LEU A 110 -8.69 -17.95 -3.49
N ASP A 111 -8.44 -18.53 -4.66
CA ASP A 111 -9.43 -18.74 -5.71
C ASP A 111 -10.29 -19.94 -5.32
N THR A 112 -11.53 -19.69 -4.92
CA THR A 112 -12.42 -20.70 -4.35
C THR A 112 -13.04 -21.58 -5.45
N ASP A 113 -13.31 -21.03 -6.63
CA ASP A 113 -13.93 -21.73 -7.74
C ASP A 113 -12.91 -22.31 -8.76
N GLY A 114 -11.65 -21.84 -8.70
CA GLY A 114 -10.52 -22.32 -9.48
C GLY A 114 -10.48 -21.79 -10.91
N ASP A 115 -11.20 -20.71 -11.21
CA ASP A 115 -11.33 -20.16 -12.56
C ASP A 115 -10.18 -19.21 -12.97
N GLY A 116 -9.29 -18.85 -12.03
CA GLY A 116 -8.17 -17.94 -12.24
C GLY A 116 -8.56 -16.47 -12.33
N ALA A 117 -9.77 -16.11 -11.93
CA ALA A 117 -10.24 -14.74 -11.78
C ALA A 117 -10.46 -14.41 -10.30
N VAL A 118 -10.49 -13.12 -9.98
CA VAL A 118 -10.94 -12.67 -8.67
C VAL A 118 -12.45 -12.53 -8.74
N SER A 119 -13.16 -13.48 -8.13
CA SER A 119 -14.61 -13.68 -8.20
C SER A 119 -15.25 -13.67 -6.79
N VAL A 120 -16.57 -13.72 -6.73
CA VAL A 120 -17.32 -13.69 -5.46
C VAL A 120 -17.05 -14.97 -4.65
N GLY A 121 -16.68 -14.81 -3.38
CA GLY A 121 -16.32 -15.92 -2.49
C GLY A 121 -14.83 -16.24 -2.46
N ASP A 122 -14.01 -15.55 -3.27
CA ASP A 122 -12.56 -15.58 -3.10
C ASP A 122 -12.15 -14.85 -1.84
N SER A 123 -11.08 -15.32 -1.21
CA SER A 123 -10.61 -14.76 0.06
C SER A 123 -9.17 -14.26 -0.05
N PHE A 124 -8.88 -13.20 0.69
CA PHE A 124 -7.55 -12.64 0.85
C PHE A 124 -7.11 -12.83 2.30
N LEU A 125 -5.82 -13.09 2.47
CA LEU A 125 -5.18 -13.23 3.77
C LEU A 125 -3.91 -12.39 3.80
N VAL A 126 -3.80 -11.55 4.82
CA VAL A 126 -2.66 -10.67 5.05
C VAL A 126 -2.03 -11.01 6.39
N THR A 127 -0.74 -11.33 6.37
CA THR A 127 0.03 -11.79 7.53
C THR A 127 1.34 -11.04 7.68
N GLY A 128 1.92 -11.07 8.88
CA GLY A 128 3.30 -10.66 9.11
C GLY A 128 4.29 -11.75 8.70
N ASP A 129 5.59 -11.49 8.87
CA ASP A 129 6.62 -12.47 8.55
C ASP A 129 6.70 -13.61 9.57
N ARG A 130 6.01 -14.72 9.27
CA ARG A 130 5.88 -15.87 10.17
C ARG A 130 5.37 -15.50 11.57
N ALA A 131 4.64 -14.38 11.65
CA ALA A 131 4.13 -13.79 12.87
C ALA A 131 2.84 -13.01 12.56
N PRO A 132 2.01 -12.70 13.57
CA PRO A 132 0.87 -11.81 13.42
C PRO A 132 1.25 -10.43 12.86
N LEU A 133 0.24 -9.69 12.39
CA LEU A 133 0.42 -8.29 12.04
C LEU A 133 0.86 -7.46 13.25
N SER A 134 1.57 -6.37 12.98
CA SER A 134 2.04 -5.48 14.05
C SER A 134 0.83 -4.90 14.78
N PRO A 135 0.77 -4.99 16.11
CA PRO A 135 -0.36 -4.46 16.88
C PRO A 135 -0.39 -2.93 16.81
N LEU A 136 -1.53 -2.33 17.16
CA LEU A 136 -1.73 -0.87 17.21
C LEU A 136 -1.37 -0.17 15.89
N SER A 137 -1.62 -0.83 14.76
CA SER A 137 -1.33 -0.31 13.42
C SER A 137 -2.59 -0.29 12.56
N ASP A 138 -2.66 0.71 11.69
CA ASP A 138 -3.67 0.85 10.64
C ASP A 138 -3.14 0.30 9.32
N TYR A 139 -3.99 -0.42 8.61
CA TYR A 139 -3.68 -1.12 7.38
C TYR A 139 -4.70 -0.77 6.29
N GLU A 140 -4.20 -0.61 5.06
CA GLU A 140 -5.01 -0.50 3.85
C GLU A 140 -4.43 -1.43 2.77
N PHE A 141 -5.32 -2.22 2.19
CA PHE A 141 -5.07 -3.01 0.99
C PHE A 141 -5.82 -2.38 -0.18
N ASP A 142 -5.09 -1.97 -1.22
CA ASP A 142 -5.62 -1.29 -2.39
C ASP A 142 -5.35 -2.15 -3.62
N LEU A 143 -6.33 -2.95 -4.02
CA LEU A 143 -6.28 -3.84 -5.18
C LEU A 143 -6.68 -3.06 -6.44
N GLN A 144 -5.80 -3.01 -7.42
CA GLN A 144 -5.87 -2.15 -8.60
C GLN A 144 -5.95 -2.99 -9.88
N TRP A 145 -6.94 -2.70 -10.71
CA TRP A 145 -7.03 -3.25 -12.06
C TRP A 145 -6.36 -2.29 -13.04
N GLY A 146 -5.05 -2.47 -13.24
CA GLY A 146 -4.20 -1.51 -13.94
C GLY A 146 -4.42 -0.09 -13.44
N SER A 147 -4.58 0.88 -14.37
CA SER A 147 -4.88 2.28 -14.04
C SER A 147 -6.38 2.61 -14.09
N VAL A 148 -7.27 1.61 -14.19
CA VAL A 148 -8.70 1.84 -14.50
C VAL A 148 -9.48 2.12 -13.22
N TRP A 149 -9.38 1.23 -12.24
CA TRP A 149 -10.13 1.32 -11.00
C TRP A 149 -9.43 0.54 -9.87
N ALA A 150 -9.84 0.81 -8.63
CA ALA A 150 -9.37 0.06 -7.46
C ALA A 150 -10.50 -0.32 -6.48
N ALA A 151 -10.28 -1.43 -5.78
CA ALA A 151 -11.04 -1.90 -4.63
C ALA A 151 -10.16 -1.83 -3.39
N ARG A 152 -10.74 -1.45 -2.24
CA ARG A 152 -9.96 -1.19 -1.03
C ARG A 152 -10.58 -1.82 0.19
N GLU A 153 -9.71 -2.32 1.06
CA GLU A 153 -10.06 -2.80 2.38
C GLU A 153 -9.19 -2.15 3.44
N PHE A 154 -9.80 -1.81 4.58
CA PHE A 154 -9.17 -1.07 5.67
C PHE A 154 -9.41 -1.80 6.98
N TRP A 155 -8.36 -1.96 7.78
CA TRP A 155 -8.47 -2.55 9.10
C TRP A 155 -7.40 -2.01 10.03
N SER A 156 -7.61 -2.26 11.31
CA SER A 156 -6.69 -1.86 12.35
C SER A 156 -6.53 -2.98 13.36
N THR A 157 -5.42 -2.96 14.09
CA THR A 157 -5.02 -3.99 15.06
C THR A 157 -4.98 -3.47 16.50
N TYR A 158 -5.84 -2.50 16.83
CA TYR A 158 -6.00 -1.95 18.18
C TYR A 158 -7.06 -2.68 19.01
#